data_AF-A0A939AUY5-F1
#
_entry.id   AF-A0A939AUY5-F1
#
_cell.length_a   1.000
_cell.length_b   1.000
_cell.length_c   1.000
_cell.angle_alpha   90.00
_cell.angle_beta   90.00
_cell.angle_gamma   90.00
#
_symmetry.space_group_name_H-M   'P 1'
#
loop_
_entity.id
_entity.type
_entity.pdbx_description
1 polymer ?
#
loop_
_entity_poly.entity_id
_entity_poly.type
_entity_poly.pdbx_seq_one_letter_code
_entity_poly.pdbx_strand_id
1 'polypeptide(L)'
;MLSLVEMVQRMIRLRQTRGVKFTLLAVCPNSAAVLAAAVKVASQVNAPMLFAATLNQVDRDGGYTGWTPAAFVQELERCRQQYRCASPLYPCLDHGGPWLKDRHTLAGLSLAETTAEVKLSLAACIEAGYGLLHIDPTVDRTLPPDKPAPIEVVVDRTLDLIVHCEAERSRLGAAPVSYEVGTEEVHGGLVDMASFRRFVYDLHDRLAGLNLSHAWPCFIVGKVGTDLHTSFFDPDTAQRLFEVVAPLESLVKGHYTDWVANPEAYPASGAGGAGRAGFELPLSRCADLRRPAQVYSPRQTAGAAGPPTRPGSLLSRAGAGARH
;
A
#
# COMPACT_ATOMS: atom_id res chain seq x y z
N MET A 1 6.42 -15.69 1.79
CA MET A 1 5.45 -14.61 2.11
C MET A 1 5.10 -13.96 0.78
N LEU A 2 3.83 -13.65 0.51
CA LEU A 2 3.45 -12.96 -0.72
C LEU A 2 4.08 -11.56 -0.70
N SER A 3 4.65 -11.05 -1.79
CA SER A 3 5.17 -9.67 -1.80
C SER A 3 4.02 -8.65 -1.77
N LEU A 4 4.30 -7.41 -1.39
CA LEU A 4 3.26 -6.36 -1.41
C LEU A 4 2.79 -6.04 -2.83
N VAL A 5 3.70 -6.03 -3.81
CA VAL A 5 3.36 -5.86 -5.23
C VAL A 5 2.40 -6.97 -5.70
N GLU A 6 2.70 -8.24 -5.40
CA GLU A 6 1.82 -9.36 -5.74
C GLU A 6 0.44 -9.23 -5.05
N MET A 7 0.41 -8.71 -3.82
CA MET A 7 -0.82 -8.50 -3.07
C MET A 7 -1.68 -7.41 -3.70
N VAL A 8 -1.06 -6.30 -4.08
CA VAL A 8 -1.71 -5.17 -4.76
C VAL A 8 -2.26 -5.58 -6.11
N GLN A 9 -1.46 -6.24 -6.95
CA GLN A 9 -1.90 -6.77 -8.25
C GLN A 9 -3.09 -7.73 -8.08
N ARG A 10 -3.06 -8.57 -7.05
CA ARG A 10 -4.17 -9.48 -6.73
C ARG A 10 -5.42 -8.72 -6.27
N MET A 11 -5.29 -7.66 -5.47
CA MET A 11 -6.41 -6.82 -5.07
C MET A 11 -7.06 -6.15 -6.28
N ILE A 12 -6.26 -5.59 -7.20
CA ILE A 12 -6.74 -4.98 -8.46
C ILE A 12 -7.53 -6.02 -9.28
N ARG A 13 -6.95 -7.21 -9.47
CA ARG A 13 -7.59 -8.30 -10.23
C ARG A 13 -8.90 -8.76 -9.59
N LEU A 14 -8.94 -8.93 -8.27
CA LEU A 14 -10.15 -9.36 -7.55
C LEU A 14 -11.26 -8.30 -7.63
N ARG A 15 -10.89 -7.01 -7.58
CA ARG A 15 -11.82 -5.90 -7.80
C ARG A 15 -12.43 -5.94 -9.20
N GLN A 16 -11.59 -6.07 -10.22
CA GLN A 16 -12.02 -6.06 -11.63
C GLN A 16 -12.84 -7.30 -12.02
N THR A 17 -12.42 -8.49 -11.56
CA THR A 17 -13.02 -9.77 -12.02
C THR A 17 -14.18 -10.25 -11.15
N ARG A 18 -14.22 -9.85 -9.88
CA ARG A 18 -15.20 -10.37 -8.90
C ARG A 18 -15.89 -9.27 -8.10
N GLY A 19 -15.58 -8.00 -8.35
CA GLY A 19 -16.15 -6.88 -7.60
C GLY A 19 -15.73 -6.86 -6.12
N VAL A 20 -14.70 -7.61 -5.72
CA VAL A 20 -14.28 -7.67 -4.31
C VAL A 20 -13.40 -6.46 -4.01
N LYS A 21 -13.80 -5.70 -2.97
CA LYS A 21 -13.18 -4.44 -2.62
C LYS A 21 -12.42 -4.57 -1.30
N PHE A 22 -11.15 -4.18 -1.29
CA PHE A 22 -10.27 -4.26 -0.13
C PHE A 22 -9.46 -2.97 0.01
N THR A 23 -9.08 -2.65 1.24
CA THR A 23 -8.12 -1.60 1.57
C THR A 23 -7.16 -2.17 2.61
N LEU A 24 -5.87 -2.04 2.37
CA LEU A 24 -4.84 -2.42 3.33
C LEU A 24 -4.69 -1.34 4.39
N LEU A 25 -4.56 -1.76 5.64
CA LEU A 25 -4.34 -0.86 6.77
C LEU A 25 -2.83 -0.69 6.99
N ALA A 26 -2.39 0.56 7.07
CA ALA A 26 -1.08 0.93 7.57
C ALA A 26 -1.21 1.62 8.93
N VAL A 27 -0.48 1.09 9.92
CA VAL A 27 -0.44 1.61 11.29
C VAL A 27 0.91 2.24 11.55
N CYS A 28 0.93 3.47 12.09
CA CYS A 28 2.16 4.12 12.51
C CYS A 28 2.58 3.62 13.90
N PRO A 29 3.71 2.89 14.05
CA PRO A 29 4.12 2.28 15.30
C PRO A 29 4.84 3.29 16.21
N ASN A 30 4.12 4.30 16.68
CA ASN A 30 4.68 5.39 17.51
C ASN A 30 5.17 4.96 18.91
N SER A 31 4.85 3.73 19.33
CA SER A 31 5.23 3.17 20.63
C SER A 31 5.15 1.65 20.63
N ALA A 32 5.84 1.01 21.58
CA ALA A 32 5.76 -0.44 21.79
C ALA A 32 4.31 -0.92 22.04
N ALA A 33 3.51 -0.11 22.73
CA ALA A 33 2.11 -0.43 23.01
C ALA A 33 1.26 -0.46 21.73
N VAL A 34 1.42 0.53 20.84
CA VAL A 34 0.70 0.59 19.56
C VAL A 34 1.13 -0.55 18.64
N LEU A 35 2.43 -0.83 18.55
CA LEU A 35 2.95 -1.97 17.79
C LEU A 35 2.34 -3.30 18.28
N ALA A 36 2.39 -3.56 19.58
CA ALA A 36 1.84 -4.78 20.16
C ALA A 36 0.32 -4.91 19.95
N ALA A 37 -0.43 -3.82 20.15
CA ALA A 37 -1.87 -3.79 19.90
C ALA A 37 -2.19 -4.08 18.43
N ALA A 38 -1.42 -3.50 17.51
CA ALA A 38 -1.62 -3.68 16.08
C ALA A 38 -1.36 -5.12 15.62
N VAL A 39 -0.28 -5.73 16.08
CA VAL A 39 0.01 -7.14 15.80
C VAL A 39 -1.08 -8.06 16.38
N LYS A 40 -1.57 -7.76 17.59
CA LYS A 40 -2.68 -8.49 18.20
C LYS A 40 -3.94 -8.43 17.34
N VAL A 41 -4.30 -7.25 16.83
CA VAL A 41 -5.47 -7.09 15.94
C VAL A 41 -5.26 -7.83 14.62
N ALA A 42 -4.10 -7.70 13.98
CA ALA A 42 -3.75 -8.42 12.76
C ALA A 42 -3.89 -9.94 12.91
N SER A 43 -3.55 -10.46 14.09
CA SER A 43 -3.71 -11.87 14.44
C SER A 43 -5.17 -12.27 14.61
N GLN A 44 -5.97 -11.45 15.29
CA GLN A 44 -7.39 -11.74 15.56
C GLN A 44 -8.24 -11.73 14.29
N VAL A 45 -7.97 -10.80 13.36
CA VAL A 45 -8.75 -10.61 12.13
C VAL A 45 -8.16 -11.35 10.93
N ASN A 46 -7.02 -12.02 11.09
CA ASN A 46 -6.31 -12.76 10.03
C ASN A 46 -6.00 -11.92 8.78
N ALA A 47 -5.75 -10.62 8.95
CA ALA A 47 -5.50 -9.67 7.87
C ALA A 47 -4.01 -9.30 7.77
N PRO A 48 -3.47 -9.10 6.54
CA PRO A 48 -2.16 -8.48 6.38
C PRO A 48 -2.16 -7.05 6.93
N MET A 49 -1.02 -6.60 7.46
CA MET A 49 -0.90 -5.26 8.05
C MET A 49 0.46 -4.63 7.72
N LEU A 50 0.43 -3.35 7.34
CA LEU A 50 1.61 -2.52 7.11
C LEU A 50 1.92 -1.76 8.42
N PHE A 51 3.20 -1.67 8.78
CA PHE A 51 3.67 -0.90 9.94
C PHE A 51 4.60 0.20 9.43
N ALA A 52 4.06 1.40 9.22
CA ALA A 52 4.74 2.50 8.55
C ALA A 52 5.35 3.45 9.58
N ALA A 53 6.66 3.34 9.79
CA ALA A 53 7.40 4.20 10.71
C ALA A 53 8.05 5.37 9.96
N THR A 54 7.96 6.59 10.48
CA THR A 54 8.67 7.75 9.93
C THR A 54 10.15 7.75 10.35
N LEU A 55 10.99 8.54 9.67
CA LEU A 55 12.39 8.77 10.06
C LEU A 55 12.55 9.42 11.45
N ASN A 56 11.53 10.12 11.93
CA ASN A 56 11.52 10.65 13.30
C ASN A 56 11.27 9.53 14.33
N GLN A 57 10.46 8.53 13.98
CA GLN A 57 10.12 7.40 14.84
C GLN A 57 11.26 6.40 14.96
N VAL A 58 11.68 5.86 13.81
CA VAL A 58 12.62 4.74 13.69
C VAL A 58 13.65 5.13 12.64
N ASP A 59 14.92 5.25 13.06
CA ASP A 59 16.02 5.56 12.16
C ASP A 59 17.35 5.07 12.76
N ARG A 60 18.46 5.23 12.04
CA ARG A 60 19.79 4.74 12.42
C ARG A 60 20.26 5.22 13.80
N ASP A 61 19.83 6.41 14.23
CA ASP A 61 20.12 6.97 15.55
C ASP A 61 19.09 6.61 16.63
N GLY A 62 18.14 5.73 16.32
CA GLY A 62 17.06 5.29 17.20
C GLY A 62 15.76 6.08 17.07
N GLY A 63 15.78 7.24 16.40
CA GLY A 63 14.64 8.16 16.41
C GLY A 63 14.17 8.49 17.84
N TYR A 64 12.89 8.87 18.00
CA TYR A 64 12.32 9.08 19.34
C TYR A 64 11.85 7.78 20.01
N THR A 65 11.67 6.69 19.26
CA THR A 65 11.25 5.39 19.83
C THR A 65 12.42 4.63 20.47
N GLY A 66 13.65 5.01 20.14
CA GLY A 66 14.87 4.27 20.50
C GLY A 66 15.14 3.07 19.59
N TRP A 67 14.37 2.87 18.53
CA TRP A 67 14.55 1.76 17.60
C TRP A 67 15.33 2.18 16.36
N THR A 68 16.36 1.38 16.03
CA THR A 68 16.89 1.31 14.67
C THR A 68 15.98 0.47 13.78
N PRO A 69 16.11 0.53 12.44
CA PRO A 69 15.34 -0.34 11.54
C PRO A 69 15.42 -1.83 11.93
N ALA A 70 16.61 -2.32 12.29
CA ALA A 70 16.81 -3.70 12.75
C ALA A 70 16.11 -3.98 14.08
N ALA A 71 16.19 -3.06 15.06
CA ALA A 71 15.52 -3.21 16.35
C ALA A 71 13.98 -3.21 16.19
N PHE A 72 13.44 -2.38 15.32
CA PHE A 72 12.02 -2.33 15.01
C PHE A 72 11.52 -3.66 14.41
N VAL A 73 12.25 -4.23 13.45
CA VAL A 73 11.90 -5.53 12.86
C VAL A 73 11.97 -6.65 13.90
N GLN A 74 12.96 -6.64 14.78
CA GLN A 74 13.06 -7.60 15.90
C GLN A 74 11.88 -7.48 16.86
N GLU A 75 11.45 -6.26 17.20
CA GLU A 75 10.31 -6.03 18.09
C GLU A 75 8.98 -6.43 17.43
N LEU A 76 8.82 -6.19 16.14
CA LEU A 76 7.68 -6.67 15.35
C LEU A 76 7.62 -8.20 15.36
N GLU A 77 8.76 -8.88 15.18
CA GLU A 77 8.86 -10.34 15.23
C GLU A 77 8.58 -10.90 16.64
N ARG A 78 9.08 -10.24 17.69
CA ARG A 78 8.75 -10.57 19.08
C ARG A 78 7.24 -10.51 19.32
N CYS A 79 6.59 -9.43 18.87
CA CYS A 79 5.14 -9.29 18.94
C CYS A 79 4.42 -10.38 18.13
N ARG A 80 4.92 -10.71 16.93
CA ARG A 80 4.36 -11.77 16.07
C ARG A 80 4.33 -13.11 16.79
N GLN A 81 5.42 -13.48 17.46
CA GLN A 81 5.52 -14.71 18.25
C GLN A 81 4.61 -14.68 19.47
N GLN A 82 4.62 -13.57 20.22
CA GLN A 82 3.79 -13.38 21.41
C GLN A 82 2.29 -13.58 21.12
N TYR A 83 1.79 -13.04 20.01
CA TYR A 83 0.38 -13.15 19.62
C TYR A 83 0.07 -14.30 18.67
N ARG A 84 1.07 -15.11 18.29
CA ARG A 84 0.95 -16.21 17.30
C ARG A 84 0.35 -15.74 15.97
N CYS A 85 0.75 -14.55 15.52
CA CYS A 85 0.21 -13.96 14.30
C CYS A 85 0.73 -14.70 13.07
N ALA A 86 -0.19 -15.35 12.35
CA ALA A 86 0.08 -16.03 11.08
C ALA A 86 -0.20 -15.14 9.84
N SER A 87 -0.60 -13.89 10.06
CA SER A 87 -0.84 -12.92 8.99
C SER A 87 0.46 -12.28 8.52
N PRO A 88 0.54 -11.86 7.25
CA PRO A 88 1.69 -11.09 6.78
C PRO A 88 1.78 -9.73 7.49
N LEU A 89 2.94 -9.44 8.10
CA LEU A 89 3.26 -8.16 8.72
C LEU A 89 4.41 -7.53 7.95
N TYR A 90 4.27 -6.29 7.52
CA TYR A 90 5.27 -5.62 6.70
C TYR A 90 5.84 -4.41 7.46
N PRO A 91 7.11 -4.43 7.87
CA PRO A 91 7.81 -3.23 8.30
C PRO A 91 7.98 -2.29 7.10
N CYS A 92 7.58 -1.04 7.25
CA CYS A 92 7.54 -0.05 6.18
C CYS A 92 8.18 1.27 6.65
N LEU A 93 8.85 1.96 5.73
CA LEU A 93 9.28 3.34 5.95
C LEU A 93 8.20 4.28 5.42
N ASP A 94 7.85 5.27 6.22
CA ASP A 94 6.97 6.36 5.84
C ASP A 94 7.77 7.65 5.63
N HIS A 95 7.44 8.40 4.57
CA HIS A 95 8.05 9.69 4.23
C HIS A 95 9.59 9.67 4.22
N GLY A 96 10.17 8.78 3.42
CA GLY A 96 11.60 8.69 3.17
C GLY A 96 12.08 9.74 2.17
N GLY A 97 12.46 10.91 2.65
CA GLY A 97 12.99 11.98 1.79
C GLY A 97 13.59 13.17 2.54
N PRO A 98 14.11 14.17 1.81
CA PRO A 98 14.84 15.27 2.41
C PRO A 98 14.00 16.09 3.40
N TRP A 99 14.58 16.42 4.55
CA TRP A 99 14.02 17.25 5.62
C TRP A 99 12.75 16.73 6.32
N LEU A 100 12.33 15.49 6.01
CA LEU A 100 11.23 14.80 6.67
C LEU A 100 11.61 14.22 8.04
N LYS A 101 12.89 14.31 8.41
CA LYS A 101 13.36 14.15 9.79
C LYS A 101 13.63 15.52 10.39
N ASP A 102 13.02 15.82 11.54
CA ASP A 102 13.08 17.13 12.19
C ASP A 102 14.53 17.55 12.46
N ARG A 103 15.37 16.56 12.82
CA ARG A 103 16.80 16.76 13.05
C ARG A 103 17.53 17.34 11.84
N HIS A 104 17.17 16.95 10.61
CA HIS A 104 17.79 17.50 9.39
C HIS A 104 17.53 19.00 9.30
N THR A 105 16.29 19.40 9.60
CA THR A 105 15.87 20.81 9.60
C THR A 105 16.57 21.58 10.72
N LEU A 106 16.53 21.06 11.95
CA LEU A 106 17.09 21.74 13.13
C LEU A 106 18.61 21.91 13.03
N ALA A 107 19.30 20.97 12.39
CA ALA A 107 20.74 21.06 12.14
C ALA A 107 21.10 21.96 10.95
N GLY A 108 20.11 22.50 10.23
CA GLY A 108 20.34 23.38 9.08
C GLY A 108 21.03 22.67 7.90
N LEU A 109 20.79 21.36 7.72
CA LEU A 109 21.42 20.59 6.66
C LEU A 109 20.99 21.07 5.27
N SER A 110 21.92 21.12 4.34
CA SER A 110 21.65 21.36 2.92
C SER A 110 20.88 20.20 2.28
N LEU A 111 20.37 20.42 1.06
CA LEU A 111 19.70 19.36 0.28
C LEU A 111 20.62 18.15 0.08
N ALA A 112 21.89 18.39 -0.24
CA ALA A 112 22.86 17.34 -0.53
C ALA A 112 23.17 16.49 0.72
N GLU A 113 23.44 17.16 1.86
CA GLU A 113 23.69 16.47 3.13
C GLU A 113 22.47 15.67 3.58
N THR A 114 21.29 16.27 3.49
CA THR A 114 20.04 15.62 3.86
C THR A 114 19.74 14.42 2.97
N THR A 115 19.95 14.53 1.65
CA THR A 115 19.78 13.42 0.70
C THR A 115 20.75 12.29 1.01
N ALA A 116 21.99 12.61 1.38
CA ALA A 116 22.97 11.61 1.80
C ALA A 116 22.53 10.87 3.08
N GLU A 117 22.04 11.58 4.08
CA GLU A 117 21.51 10.95 5.30
C GLU A 117 20.30 10.05 5.00
N VAL A 118 19.36 10.52 4.18
CA VAL A 118 18.18 9.72 3.78
C VAL A 118 18.60 8.46 3.03
N LYS A 119 19.58 8.54 2.12
CA LYS A 119 20.12 7.38 1.41
C LYS A 119 20.72 6.34 2.36
N LEU A 120 21.37 6.77 3.44
CA LEU A 120 21.88 5.88 4.49
C LEU A 120 20.73 5.24 5.29
N SER A 121 19.69 6.01 5.63
CA SER A 121 18.50 5.49 6.31
C SER A 121 17.73 4.48 5.45
N LEU A 122 17.59 4.73 4.15
CA LEU A 122 16.99 3.79 3.19
C LEU A 122 17.80 2.50 3.10
N ALA A 123 19.12 2.57 3.02
CA ALA A 123 19.99 1.39 3.02
C ALA A 123 19.82 0.56 4.31
N ALA A 124 19.72 1.21 5.48
CA ALA A 124 19.48 0.53 6.75
C ALA A 124 18.09 -0.14 6.81
N CYS A 125 17.06 0.45 6.20
CA CYS A 125 15.74 -0.17 6.08
C CYS A 125 15.78 -1.42 5.19
N ILE A 126 16.49 -1.36 4.06
CA ILE A 126 16.68 -2.50 3.15
C ILE A 126 17.42 -3.64 3.87
N GLU A 127 18.52 -3.32 4.56
CA GLU A 127 19.30 -4.29 5.34
C GLU A 127 18.46 -4.95 6.45
N ALA A 128 17.59 -4.18 7.11
CA ALA A 128 16.67 -4.70 8.12
C ALA A 128 15.52 -5.55 7.55
N GLY A 129 15.31 -5.55 6.23
CA GLY A 129 14.25 -6.33 5.58
C GLY A 129 12.90 -5.63 5.52
N TYR A 130 12.88 -4.31 5.36
CA TYR A 130 11.64 -3.55 5.12
C TYR A 130 10.93 -4.03 3.84
N GLY A 131 9.61 -4.14 3.91
CA GLY A 131 8.79 -4.60 2.79
C GLY A 131 8.33 -3.47 1.85
N LEU A 132 8.28 -2.24 2.35
CA LEU A 132 7.83 -1.05 1.61
C LEU A 132 8.65 0.17 2.02
N LEU A 133 9.10 0.96 1.04
CA LEU A 133 9.74 2.26 1.25
C LEU A 133 8.89 3.35 0.58
N HIS A 134 8.33 4.24 1.38
CA HIS A 134 7.71 5.47 0.88
C HIS A 134 8.81 6.48 0.54
N ILE A 135 9.00 6.77 -0.75
CA ILE A 135 9.97 7.73 -1.26
C ILE A 135 9.25 9.05 -1.50
N ASP A 136 9.55 10.03 -0.65
CA ASP A 136 8.86 11.34 -0.63
C ASP A 136 9.86 12.50 -0.67
N PRO A 137 10.38 12.88 -1.84
CA PRO A 137 11.34 13.98 -1.96
C PRO A 137 10.68 15.33 -2.27
N THR A 138 9.44 15.54 -1.81
CA THR A 138 8.62 16.70 -2.16
C THR A 138 8.95 17.94 -1.33
N VAL A 139 9.43 17.75 -0.10
CA VAL A 139 9.85 18.84 0.79
C VAL A 139 11.12 19.51 0.24
N ASP A 140 11.05 20.82 0.02
CA ASP A 140 12.19 21.64 -0.35
C ASP A 140 12.24 22.93 0.47
N ARG A 141 13.14 22.97 1.44
CA ARG A 141 13.30 24.13 2.34
C ARG A 141 14.13 25.27 1.74
N THR A 142 14.67 25.09 0.53
CA THR A 142 15.34 26.18 -0.20
C THR A 142 14.35 27.05 -0.98
N LEU A 143 13.13 26.55 -1.19
CA LEU A 143 12.05 27.27 -1.84
C LEU A 143 11.21 28.03 -0.81
N PRO A 144 10.51 29.12 -1.23
CA PRO A 144 9.51 29.76 -0.41
C PRO A 144 8.41 28.76 0.04
N PRO A 145 7.87 28.86 1.26
CA PRO A 145 6.88 27.90 1.80
C PRO A 145 5.61 27.73 0.96
N ASP A 146 5.23 28.75 0.20
CA ASP A 146 4.05 28.80 -0.66
C ASP A 146 4.29 28.23 -2.07
N LYS A 147 5.53 27.83 -2.38
CA LYS A 147 5.92 27.38 -3.72
C LYS A 147 6.39 25.93 -3.69
N PRO A 148 5.55 24.97 -4.12
CA PRO A 148 5.96 23.58 -4.21
C PRO A 148 7.08 23.41 -5.25
N ALA A 149 7.90 22.37 -5.06
CA ALA A 149 8.92 22.00 -6.03
C ALA A 149 8.26 21.64 -7.39
N PRO A 150 8.90 22.00 -8.53
CA PRO A 150 8.43 21.56 -9.84
C PRO A 150 8.35 20.03 -9.92
N ILE A 151 7.36 19.51 -10.64
CA ILE A 151 7.12 18.06 -10.74
C ILE A 151 8.36 17.34 -11.27
N GLU A 152 9.02 17.92 -12.25
CA GLU A 152 10.20 17.36 -12.90
C GLU A 152 11.35 17.16 -11.89
N VAL A 153 11.51 18.11 -10.95
CA VAL A 153 12.47 18.02 -9.84
C VAL A 153 12.07 16.91 -8.86
N VAL A 154 10.78 16.77 -8.55
CA VAL A 154 10.29 15.69 -7.67
C VAL A 154 10.48 14.31 -8.32
N VAL A 155 10.26 14.18 -9.63
CA VAL A 155 10.52 12.94 -10.38
C VAL A 155 12.01 12.63 -10.36
N ASP A 156 12.88 13.60 -10.64
CA ASP A 156 14.34 13.43 -10.59
C ASP A 156 14.82 12.92 -9.23
N ARG A 157 14.35 13.54 -8.15
CA ARG A 157 14.72 13.12 -6.79
C ARG A 157 14.15 11.74 -6.44
N THR A 158 12.93 11.45 -6.86
CA THR A 158 12.31 10.14 -6.65
C THR A 158 13.13 9.04 -7.32
N LEU A 159 13.55 9.27 -8.57
CA LEU A 159 14.40 8.34 -9.31
C LEU A 159 15.78 8.18 -8.65
N ASP A 160 16.42 9.27 -8.22
CA ASP A 160 17.72 9.20 -7.53
C ASP A 160 17.66 8.30 -6.28
N LEU A 161 16.60 8.42 -5.49
CA LEU A 161 16.40 7.60 -4.31
C LEU A 161 16.06 6.13 -4.65
N ILE A 162 15.19 5.88 -5.64
CA ILE A 162 14.86 4.50 -6.07
C ILE A 162 16.08 3.79 -6.67
N VAL A 163 16.85 4.49 -7.52
CA VAL A 163 18.09 3.95 -8.11
C VAL A 163 19.08 3.57 -7.00
N HIS A 164 19.24 4.44 -5.99
CA HIS A 164 20.07 4.15 -4.83
C HIS A 164 19.57 2.91 -4.07
N CYS A 165 18.27 2.82 -3.79
CA CYS A 165 17.67 1.67 -3.12
C CYS A 165 17.89 0.36 -3.88
N GLU A 166 17.68 0.34 -5.20
CA GLU A 166 17.89 -0.86 -6.02
C GLU A 166 19.36 -1.27 -6.12
N ALA A 167 20.27 -0.29 -6.19
CA ALA A 167 21.71 -0.54 -6.15
C ALA A 167 22.12 -1.16 -4.80
N GLU A 168 21.66 -0.59 -3.68
CA GLU A 168 21.95 -1.12 -2.34
C GLU A 168 21.33 -2.48 -2.10
N ARG A 169 20.07 -2.69 -2.51
CA ARG A 169 19.40 -4.01 -2.46
C ARG A 169 20.22 -5.07 -3.20
N SER A 170 20.69 -4.73 -4.41
CA SER A 170 21.50 -5.64 -5.22
C SER A 170 22.86 -5.90 -4.58
N ARG A 171 23.53 -4.86 -4.05
CA ARG A 171 24.82 -4.96 -3.34
C ARG A 171 24.72 -5.86 -2.10
N LEU A 172 23.63 -5.75 -1.34
CA LEU A 172 23.38 -6.52 -0.12
C LEU A 172 22.83 -7.93 -0.39
N GLY A 173 22.41 -8.24 -1.63
CA GLY A 173 21.68 -9.47 -1.94
C GLY A 173 20.33 -9.55 -1.20
N ALA A 174 19.73 -8.40 -0.88
CA ALA A 174 18.50 -8.31 -0.13
C ALA A 174 17.28 -8.71 -0.98
N ALA A 175 16.20 -9.10 -0.30
CA ALA A 175 14.93 -9.42 -0.93
C ALA A 175 14.36 -8.20 -1.69
N PRO A 176 13.50 -8.41 -2.71
CA PRO A 176 12.77 -7.33 -3.37
C PRO A 176 12.02 -6.45 -2.36
N VAL A 177 12.13 -5.13 -2.54
CA VAL A 177 11.41 -4.13 -1.76
C VAL A 177 10.34 -3.49 -2.63
N SER A 178 9.20 -3.14 -2.04
CA SER A 178 8.14 -2.40 -2.74
C SER A 178 8.31 -0.89 -2.50
N TYR A 179 7.81 -0.07 -3.42
CA TYR A 179 7.88 1.39 -3.29
C TYR A 179 6.49 2.02 -3.19
N GLU A 180 6.43 3.13 -2.47
CA GLU A 180 5.34 4.09 -2.45
C GLU A 180 5.90 5.46 -2.82
N VAL A 181 5.17 6.26 -3.59
CA VAL A 181 5.64 7.58 -4.04
C VAL A 181 4.51 8.62 -4.01
N GLY A 182 4.89 9.89 -3.98
CA GLY A 182 3.97 11.02 -3.95
C GLY A 182 3.88 11.62 -2.55
N THR A 183 3.05 12.64 -2.40
CA THR A 183 2.78 13.29 -1.11
C THR A 183 1.36 13.83 -1.10
N GLU A 184 0.81 14.00 0.08
CA GLU A 184 -0.44 14.70 0.36
C GLU A 184 -0.26 16.19 0.69
N GLU A 185 0.99 16.65 0.87
CA GLU A 185 1.36 18.01 1.32
C GLU A 185 1.34 19.09 0.21
N VAL A 186 0.26 19.14 -0.59
CA VAL A 186 -0.03 20.30 -1.45
C VAL A 186 -1.04 21.25 -0.79
N HIS A 187 -0.60 22.49 -0.57
CA HIS A 187 -1.44 23.57 -0.04
C HIS A 187 -2.52 23.96 -1.05
N GLY A 188 -3.79 23.82 -0.66
CA GLY A 188 -4.96 24.28 -1.42
C GLY A 188 -5.64 23.22 -2.28
N GLY A 189 -6.89 22.90 -1.94
CA GLY A 189 -7.87 22.27 -2.85
C GLY A 189 -7.58 20.82 -3.28
N LEU A 190 -8.56 20.24 -3.97
CA LEU A 190 -8.52 18.89 -4.56
C LEU A 190 -7.28 18.67 -5.44
N VAL A 191 -6.84 17.42 -5.59
CA VAL A 191 -5.68 17.06 -6.44
C VAL A 191 -5.79 17.70 -7.83
N ASP A 192 -4.73 18.41 -8.24
CA ASP A 192 -4.54 18.75 -9.64
C ASP A 192 -4.22 17.47 -10.44
N MET A 193 -5.26 16.94 -11.09
CA MET A 193 -5.18 15.71 -11.88
C MET A 193 -4.20 15.82 -13.05
N ALA A 194 -3.96 17.03 -13.60
CA ALA A 194 -3.00 17.21 -14.69
C ALA A 194 -1.57 17.03 -14.17
N SER A 195 -1.26 17.65 -13.04
CA SER A 195 0.01 17.49 -12.34
C SER A 195 0.23 16.04 -11.87
N PHE A 196 -0.80 15.41 -11.29
CA PHE A 196 -0.75 14.00 -10.89
C PHE A 196 -0.43 13.07 -12.07
N ARG A 197 -1.15 13.21 -13.19
CA ARG A 197 -0.88 12.42 -14.41
C ARG A 197 0.53 12.65 -14.93
N ARG A 198 0.99 13.90 -14.95
CA ARG A 198 2.35 14.24 -15.38
C ARG A 198 3.40 13.53 -14.53
N PHE A 199 3.26 13.58 -13.20
CA PHE A 199 4.16 12.89 -12.27
C PHE A 199 4.18 11.38 -12.51
N VAL A 200 3.00 10.74 -12.57
CA VAL A 200 2.88 9.28 -12.69
C VAL A 200 3.46 8.77 -14.02
N TYR A 201 3.09 9.39 -15.14
CA TYR A 201 3.57 8.92 -16.45
C TYR A 201 5.04 9.23 -16.68
N ASP A 202 5.54 10.40 -16.27
CA ASP A 202 6.96 10.73 -16.38
C ASP A 202 7.83 9.79 -15.52
N LEU A 203 7.42 9.52 -14.28
CA LEU A 203 8.11 8.54 -13.44
C LEU A 203 8.11 7.14 -14.07
N HIS A 204 6.97 6.71 -14.62
CA HIS A 204 6.83 5.40 -15.25
C HIS A 204 7.78 5.24 -16.45
N ASP A 205 7.75 6.20 -17.36
CA ASP A 205 8.54 6.16 -18.59
C ASP A 205 10.04 6.26 -18.29
N ARG A 206 10.43 7.06 -17.29
CA ARG A 206 11.84 7.19 -16.89
C ARG A 206 12.36 5.97 -16.13
N LEU A 207 11.56 5.33 -15.27
CA LEU A 207 11.92 4.04 -14.69
C LEU A 207 12.12 2.97 -15.76
N ALA A 208 11.24 2.93 -16.78
CA ALA A 208 11.41 2.04 -17.92
C ALA A 208 12.69 2.34 -18.72
N GLY A 209 12.99 3.62 -18.98
CA GLY A 209 14.23 4.05 -19.64
C GLY A 209 15.51 3.66 -18.88
N LEU A 210 15.44 3.50 -17.55
CA LEU A 210 16.54 3.04 -16.70
C LEU A 210 16.57 1.51 -16.51
N ASN A 211 15.69 0.75 -17.17
CA ASN A 211 15.49 -0.69 -16.95
C ASN A 211 15.12 -1.05 -15.50
N LEU A 212 14.42 -0.16 -14.79
CA LEU A 212 13.96 -0.33 -13.42
C LEU A 212 12.43 -0.48 -13.33
N SER A 213 11.77 -0.98 -14.38
CA SER A 213 10.33 -1.22 -14.37
C SER A 213 9.87 -2.16 -13.26
N HIS A 214 10.74 -3.05 -12.76
CA HIS A 214 10.42 -3.93 -11.63
C HIS A 214 10.33 -3.19 -10.29
N ALA A 215 10.89 -1.98 -10.20
CA ALA A 215 10.84 -1.11 -9.02
C ALA A 215 9.65 -0.13 -9.08
N TRP A 216 8.70 -0.36 -9.98
CA TRP A 216 7.50 0.47 -10.07
C TRP A 216 6.72 0.50 -8.74
N PRO A 217 6.32 1.68 -8.24
CA PRO A 217 5.63 1.80 -6.95
C PRO A 217 4.28 1.09 -6.93
N CYS A 218 4.04 0.24 -5.92
CA CYS A 218 2.74 -0.42 -5.76
C CYS A 218 1.68 0.50 -5.15
N PHE A 219 2.11 1.58 -4.47
CA PHE A 219 1.23 2.64 -3.98
C PHE A 219 1.64 3.99 -4.52
N ILE A 220 0.65 4.82 -4.85
CA ILE A 220 0.83 6.22 -5.20
C ILE A 220 -0.03 7.05 -4.24
N VAL A 221 0.60 7.94 -3.50
CA VAL A 221 -0.06 8.84 -2.56
C VAL A 221 -0.73 9.96 -3.33
N GLY A 222 -1.97 10.26 -2.94
CA GLY A 222 -2.71 11.40 -3.49
C GLY A 222 -3.65 11.97 -2.44
N LYS A 223 -3.91 13.29 -2.53
CA LYS A 223 -4.80 13.99 -1.62
C LYS A 223 -6.27 13.60 -1.84
N VAL A 224 -6.78 12.68 -1.04
CA VAL A 224 -8.14 12.12 -1.14
C VAL A 224 -9.15 12.80 -0.20
N GLY A 225 -8.93 14.08 0.09
CA GLY A 225 -9.81 14.91 0.94
C GLY A 225 -9.53 14.86 2.44
N THR A 226 -8.80 13.85 2.92
CA THR A 226 -8.35 13.76 4.31
C THR A 226 -7.04 14.51 4.53
N ASP A 227 -6.96 15.28 5.61
CA ASP A 227 -5.82 16.08 6.02
C ASP A 227 -5.91 16.31 7.55
N LEU A 228 -4.90 16.93 8.18
CA LEU A 228 -4.89 17.25 9.62
C LEU A 228 -6.11 18.06 10.09
N HIS A 229 -6.79 18.74 9.16
CA HIS A 229 -7.95 19.60 9.42
C HIS A 229 -9.25 19.11 8.78
N THR A 230 -9.22 18.01 8.02
CA THR A 230 -10.40 17.48 7.32
C THR A 230 -10.54 15.98 7.53
N SER A 231 -11.66 15.57 8.13
CA SER A 231 -11.97 14.15 8.41
C SER A 231 -12.85 13.49 7.35
N PHE A 232 -13.23 14.21 6.29
CA PHE A 232 -14.06 13.67 5.22
C PHE A 232 -13.21 13.12 4.08
N PHE A 233 -13.40 11.85 3.75
CA PHE A 233 -12.77 11.23 2.59
C PHE A 233 -13.60 11.50 1.34
N ASP A 234 -12.96 11.98 0.27
CA ASP A 234 -13.59 12.25 -1.03
C ASP A 234 -13.49 11.02 -1.95
N PRO A 235 -14.55 10.20 -2.07
CA PRO A 235 -14.54 9.00 -2.88
C PRO A 235 -14.43 9.29 -4.39
N ASP A 236 -14.94 10.42 -4.86
CA ASP A 236 -14.96 10.76 -6.29
C ASP A 236 -13.54 11.11 -6.75
N THR A 237 -12.81 11.87 -5.94
CA THR A 237 -11.38 12.13 -6.17
C THR A 237 -10.56 10.85 -6.10
N ALA A 238 -10.77 10.02 -5.08
CA ALA A 238 -10.07 8.74 -4.96
C ALA A 238 -10.33 7.80 -6.14
N GLN A 239 -11.56 7.75 -6.67
CA GLN A 239 -11.90 6.96 -7.84
C GLN A 239 -11.20 7.48 -9.10
N ARG A 240 -11.19 8.80 -9.33
CA ARG A 240 -10.47 9.40 -10.47
C ARG A 240 -8.97 9.13 -10.44
N LEU A 241 -8.36 9.11 -9.26
CA LEU A 241 -6.96 8.72 -9.09
C LEU A 241 -6.75 7.23 -9.34
N PHE A 242 -7.63 6.37 -8.82
CA PHE A 242 -7.59 4.92 -9.05
C PHE A 242 -7.64 4.57 -10.55
N GLU A 243 -8.47 5.25 -11.33
CA GLU A 243 -8.58 5.04 -12.78
C GLU A 243 -7.27 5.35 -13.53
N VAL A 244 -6.41 6.22 -13.00
CA VAL A 244 -5.10 6.53 -13.58
C VAL A 244 -4.05 5.48 -13.20
N VAL A 245 -4.03 5.04 -11.95
CA VAL A 245 -2.93 4.21 -11.41
C VAL A 245 -3.17 2.71 -11.54
N ALA A 246 -4.43 2.25 -11.56
CA ALA A 246 -4.75 0.83 -11.65
C ALA A 246 -4.29 0.15 -12.95
N PRO A 247 -4.34 0.80 -14.13
CA PRO A 247 -3.75 0.25 -15.37
C PRO A 247 -2.24 0.07 -15.28
N LEU A 248 -1.56 0.81 -14.41
CA LEU A 248 -0.13 0.70 -14.12
C LEU A 248 0.15 -0.26 -12.95
N GLU A 249 -0.83 -1.08 -12.55
CA GLU A 249 -0.72 -2.06 -11.47
C GLU A 249 -0.46 -1.48 -10.06
N SER A 250 -0.75 -0.18 -9.85
CA SER A 250 -0.66 0.48 -8.54
C SER A 250 -2.03 0.77 -7.94
N LEU A 251 -2.06 1.04 -6.63
CA LEU A 251 -3.24 1.53 -5.92
C LEU A 251 -3.00 2.90 -5.29
N VAL A 252 -4.07 3.67 -5.13
CA VAL A 252 -4.02 4.94 -4.38
C VAL A 252 -3.94 4.64 -2.90
N LYS A 253 -3.09 5.37 -2.17
CA LYS A 253 -3.05 5.35 -0.70
C LYS A 253 -3.41 6.72 -0.15
N GLY A 254 -4.37 6.74 0.78
CA GLY A 254 -4.72 7.93 1.55
C GLY A 254 -3.94 7.99 2.86
N HIS A 255 -3.56 9.21 3.25
CA HIS A 255 -2.92 9.54 4.53
C HIS A 255 -3.89 10.34 5.42
N TYR A 256 -3.54 10.52 6.70
CA TYR A 256 -4.38 11.17 7.72
C TYR A 256 -5.78 10.56 7.83
N THR A 257 -5.86 9.23 7.87
CA THR A 257 -7.15 8.52 7.85
C THR A 257 -7.70 8.23 9.25
N ASP A 258 -7.16 8.92 10.25
CA ASP A 258 -7.62 8.93 11.64
C ASP A 258 -8.98 9.65 11.74
N TRP A 259 -9.94 9.06 12.45
CA TRP A 259 -11.26 9.65 12.70
C TRP A 259 -12.05 10.03 11.43
N VAL A 260 -11.79 9.36 10.31
CA VAL A 260 -12.52 9.63 9.06
C VAL A 260 -14.01 9.36 9.25
N ALA A 261 -14.84 10.28 8.76
CA ALA A 261 -16.29 10.25 8.94
C ALA A 261 -17.01 9.15 8.12
N ASN A 262 -16.46 8.78 6.96
CA ASN A 262 -17.07 7.87 5.99
C ASN A 262 -16.10 6.76 5.53
N PRO A 263 -15.51 6.00 6.45
CA PRO A 263 -14.38 5.16 6.10
C PRO A 263 -14.72 3.94 5.21
N GLU A 264 -15.98 3.53 5.16
CA GLU A 264 -16.50 2.54 4.20
C GLU A 264 -16.32 2.96 2.73
N ALA A 265 -16.08 4.26 2.47
CA ALA A 265 -15.84 4.80 1.14
C ALA A 265 -14.45 4.45 0.58
N TYR A 266 -13.47 4.08 1.42
CA TYR A 266 -12.13 3.66 0.98
C TYR A 266 -12.17 2.45 0.04
N PRO A 267 -12.67 1.27 0.48
CA PRO A 267 -12.76 0.13 -0.40
C PRO A 267 -13.72 0.42 -1.56
N ALA A 268 -14.77 1.22 -1.36
CA ALA A 268 -15.73 1.55 -2.41
C ALA A 268 -15.09 2.27 -3.61
N SER A 269 -14.22 3.25 -3.36
CA SER A 269 -13.57 4.12 -4.37
C SER A 269 -12.36 3.49 -5.08
N GLY A 270 -11.69 2.52 -4.45
CA GLY A 270 -10.48 1.90 -5.01
C GLY A 270 -9.19 2.32 -4.32
N ALA A 271 -9.26 3.08 -3.23
CA ALA A 271 -8.13 3.32 -2.35
C ALA A 271 -7.63 1.99 -1.75
N GLY A 272 -6.44 1.57 -2.17
CA GLY A 272 -5.83 0.29 -1.80
C GLY A 272 -5.05 0.32 -0.50
N GLY A 273 -4.71 1.52 -0.01
CA GLY A 273 -4.07 1.72 1.29
C GLY A 273 -4.69 2.88 2.07
N ALA A 274 -4.70 2.77 3.39
CA ALA A 274 -5.07 3.84 4.31
C ALA A 274 -4.06 3.90 5.47
N GLY A 275 -3.31 5.00 5.57
CA GLY A 275 -2.36 5.29 6.66
C GLY A 275 -3.05 5.93 7.87
N ARG A 276 -2.78 5.41 9.07
CA ARG A 276 -3.34 5.89 10.36
C ARG A 276 -2.31 5.95 11.47
N ALA A 277 -2.45 6.95 12.34
CA ALA A 277 -1.82 7.00 13.66
C ALA A 277 -2.61 6.24 14.75
N GLY A 278 -3.85 5.77 14.48
CA GLY A 278 -4.74 5.13 15.46
C GLY A 278 -5.72 4.09 14.88
N PHE A 279 -6.33 3.31 15.77
CA PHE A 279 -7.22 2.19 15.45
C PHE A 279 -8.68 2.62 15.37
N GLU A 280 -9.32 2.50 14.20
CA GLU A 280 -10.76 2.24 14.09
C GLU A 280 -11.10 2.01 12.61
N LEU A 281 -11.30 0.73 12.20
CA LEU A 281 -12.13 0.35 11.05
C LEU A 281 -12.69 -1.07 11.20
N PRO A 282 -13.91 -1.33 10.68
CA PRO A 282 -14.44 -2.67 10.57
C PRO A 282 -13.69 -3.48 9.50
N LEU A 283 -12.69 -4.25 9.93
CA LEU A 283 -11.99 -5.24 9.11
C LEU A 283 -12.91 -6.44 8.87
N SER A 284 -13.76 -6.38 7.86
CA SER A 284 -14.55 -7.53 7.43
C SER A 284 -14.14 -8.00 6.02
N ARG A 285 -13.80 -9.30 5.95
CA ARG A 285 -13.46 -10.14 4.77
C ARG A 285 -12.01 -10.03 4.27
N CYS A 286 -11.08 -10.81 4.84
CA CYS A 286 -9.69 -10.99 4.35
C CYS A 286 -9.38 -12.42 3.84
N ALA A 287 -10.33 -13.36 3.92
CA ALA A 287 -10.08 -14.77 3.58
C ALA A 287 -9.71 -15.03 2.10
N ASP A 288 -10.12 -14.13 1.20
CA ASP A 288 -9.93 -14.29 -0.25
C ASP A 288 -8.53 -13.92 -0.75
N LEU A 289 -7.70 -13.25 0.06
CA LEU A 289 -6.33 -12.87 -0.33
C LEU A 289 -5.32 -14.05 -0.31
N ARG A 290 -5.69 -15.19 0.30
CA ARG A 290 -4.77 -16.32 0.52
C ARG A 290 -4.97 -17.52 -0.42
N ARG A 291 -6.02 -17.55 -1.25
CA ARG A 291 -6.31 -18.71 -2.14
C ARG A 291 -5.41 -18.71 -3.39
N PRO A 292 -4.67 -19.76 -3.74
CA PRO A 292 -3.94 -19.78 -5.02
C PRO A 292 -4.90 -19.61 -6.21
N ALA A 293 -4.46 -18.91 -7.26
CA ALA A 293 -5.23 -18.75 -8.48
C ALA A 293 -5.43 -20.14 -9.12
N GLN A 294 -6.65 -20.68 -9.09
CA GLN A 294 -6.98 -21.81 -9.94
C GLN A 294 -6.92 -21.32 -11.38
N VAL A 295 -5.96 -21.85 -12.15
CA VAL A 295 -5.92 -21.72 -13.61
C VAL A 295 -7.19 -22.38 -14.14
N TYR A 296 -8.18 -21.57 -14.51
CA TYR A 296 -9.39 -22.07 -15.15
C TYR A 296 -9.06 -22.29 -16.63
N SER A 297 -8.85 -23.57 -17.01
CA SER A 297 -8.82 -23.99 -18.41
C SER A 297 -10.27 -24.03 -18.93
N PRO A 298 -10.63 -23.29 -19.99
CA PRO A 298 -11.95 -23.38 -20.57
C PRO A 298 -12.05 -24.68 -21.38
N ARG A 299 -12.55 -25.75 -20.76
CA ARG A 299 -13.03 -26.92 -21.53
C ARG A 299 -14.39 -26.61 -22.14
N GLN A 300 -14.32 -26.23 -23.41
CA GLN A 300 -15.27 -26.45 -24.50
C GLN A 300 -16.63 -27.07 -24.12
N THR A 301 -17.69 -26.26 -24.18
CA THR A 301 -19.05 -26.74 -24.45
C THR A 301 -19.34 -26.48 -25.92
N ALA A 302 -19.17 -27.50 -26.76
CA ALA A 302 -19.63 -27.51 -28.15
C ALA A 302 -20.63 -28.66 -28.34
N GLY A 303 -21.90 -28.28 -28.51
CA GLY A 303 -22.94 -28.88 -29.35
C GLY A 303 -23.14 -30.41 -29.39
N ALA A 304 -24.32 -30.83 -28.93
CA ALA A 304 -25.15 -31.75 -29.72
C ALA A 304 -26.62 -31.53 -29.34
N ALA A 305 -27.36 -30.87 -30.24
CA ALA A 305 -28.81 -30.75 -30.17
C ALA A 305 -29.45 -32.08 -30.63
N GLY A 306 -30.37 -32.61 -29.84
CA GLY A 306 -31.31 -33.68 -30.23
C GLY A 306 -32.75 -33.15 -30.08
N PRO A 307 -33.69 -33.52 -30.98
CA PRO A 307 -34.97 -32.81 -31.13
C PRO A 307 -36.02 -33.20 -30.07
N PRO A 308 -37.08 -32.39 -29.89
CA PRO A 308 -38.01 -32.52 -28.78
C PRO A 308 -39.17 -33.48 -29.09
N THR A 309 -39.51 -34.37 -28.16
CA THR A 309 -40.78 -35.10 -28.16
C THR A 309 -41.73 -34.54 -27.09
N ARG A 310 -42.98 -34.33 -27.52
CA ARG A 310 -44.12 -33.69 -26.84
C ARG A 310 -44.58 -34.36 -25.53
N PRO A 311 -45.38 -33.64 -24.70
CA PRO A 311 -45.76 -34.08 -23.35
C PRO A 311 -47.02 -34.94 -23.33
N GLY A 312 -47.06 -35.93 -22.43
CA GLY A 312 -48.24 -36.75 -22.13
C GLY A 312 -48.46 -36.83 -20.61
N SER A 313 -49.60 -36.30 -20.18
CA SER A 313 -50.17 -36.34 -18.84
C SER A 313 -50.60 -37.74 -18.40
N LEU A 314 -50.56 -38.04 -17.08
CA LEU A 314 -51.53 -38.82 -16.27
C LEU A 314 -50.91 -39.05 -14.87
N LEU A 315 -51.31 -38.32 -13.82
CA LEU A 315 -52.38 -38.64 -12.85
C LEU A 315 -52.36 -40.05 -12.24
N SER A 316 -52.04 -40.05 -10.93
CA SER A 316 -52.55 -40.86 -9.80
C SER A 316 -53.00 -42.33 -9.98
N ARG A 317 -52.49 -43.22 -9.10
CA ARG A 317 -53.31 -43.92 -8.08
C ARG A 317 -52.47 -44.86 -7.18
N ALA A 318 -52.99 -44.99 -5.97
CA ALA A 318 -52.55 -45.87 -4.89
C ALA A 318 -52.88 -47.36 -5.14
N GLY A 319 -52.28 -48.27 -4.36
CA GLY A 319 -52.77 -49.65 -4.25
C GLY A 319 -51.77 -50.64 -3.63
N ALA A 320 -52.14 -51.17 -2.47
CA ALA A 320 -51.46 -52.15 -1.64
C ALA A 320 -51.17 -53.53 -2.28
N GLY A 321 -50.31 -54.33 -1.63
CA GLY A 321 -50.60 -55.76 -1.42
C GLY A 321 -49.50 -56.80 -1.70
N ALA A 322 -48.76 -57.16 -0.64
CA ALA A 322 -48.39 -58.52 -0.18
C ALA A 322 -47.69 -59.58 -1.07
N ARG A 323 -46.94 -60.45 -0.36
CA ARG A 323 -46.14 -61.66 -0.73
C ARG A 323 -44.67 -61.29 -1.04
N HIS A 324 -43.64 -61.70 -0.31
CA HIS A 324 -43.41 -62.75 0.68
C HIS A 324 -42.59 -62.21 1.86
#